data_AF-A0AAW7U2Q0-F1
#
_entry.id   AF-A0AAW7U2Q0-F1
#
_cell.length_a   1.000
_cell.length_b   1.000
_cell.length_c   1.000
_cell.angle_alpha   90.00
_cell.angle_beta   90.00
_cell.angle_gamma   90.00
#
_symmetry.space_group_name_H-M   'P 1'
#
loop_
_entity.id
_entity.type
_entity.pdbx_description
1 polymer ?
#
loop_
_entity_poly.entity_id
_entity_poly.type
_entity_poly.pdbx_seq_one_letter_code
_entity_poly.pdbx_strand_id
1 'polypeptide(L)'
;MGAIDAEVVVWSNEFNGDVKSPEGKNFTDLPVYKDNKNKIIGIVSLPRRNPDTFGKDIQAMTAANLTFNEADASPDFGIMTRQRLRTVQRDLFAQLKNLPIWVNQQNGAVDE
;
A
#
# COMPACT_ATOMS: atom_id res chain seq x y z
N MET A 1 1.41 -22.20 24.77
CA MET A 1 1.35 -20.73 24.65
C MET A 1 0.82 -20.45 23.25
N GLY A 2 -0.43 -20.01 23.13
CA GLY A 2 -1.17 -20.00 21.87
C GLY A 2 -0.58 -18.98 20.90
N ALA A 3 0.15 -19.45 19.90
CA ALA A 3 0.48 -18.63 18.75
C ALA A 3 -0.82 -18.30 18.02
N ILE A 4 -1.01 -17.04 17.64
CA ILE A 4 -2.13 -16.65 16.78
C ILE A 4 -1.91 -17.34 15.44
N ASP A 5 -2.87 -18.18 15.05
CA ASP A 5 -2.95 -18.73 13.71
C ASP A 5 -3.81 -17.79 12.87
N ALA A 6 -3.16 -16.94 12.09
CA ALA A 6 -3.79 -15.92 11.30
C ALA A 6 -3.04 -15.71 9.99
N GLU A 7 -3.81 -15.34 8.97
CA GLU A 7 -3.30 -14.81 7.72
C GLU A 7 -2.76 -13.39 7.92
N VAL A 8 -1.66 -13.07 7.26
CA VAL A 8 -0.93 -11.80 7.43
C VAL A 8 -0.78 -11.12 6.07
N VAL A 9 -1.14 -9.84 6.01
CA VAL A 9 -0.77 -8.93 4.91
C VAL A 9 0.36 -8.04 5.39
N VAL A 10 1.49 -8.07 4.69
CA VAL A 10 2.65 -7.24 5.03
C VAL A 10 2.52 -5.90 4.32
N TRP A 11 2.62 -4.80 5.06
CA TRP A 11 2.74 -3.45 4.49
C TRP A 11 4.21 -3.03 4.47
N SER A 12 4.77 -2.93 3.27
CA SER A 12 6.15 -2.49 3.04
C SER A 12 6.16 -1.00 2.72
N ASN A 13 6.62 -0.18 3.66
CA ASN A 13 6.67 1.27 3.51
C ASN A 13 8.10 1.77 3.31
N GLU A 14 8.40 2.29 2.12
CA GLU A 14 9.74 2.79 1.74
C GLU A 14 9.94 4.28 2.05
N PHE A 15 9.07 4.89 2.85
CA PHE A 15 9.19 6.31 3.22
C PHE A 15 10.55 6.65 3.84
N ASN A 16 11.10 5.75 4.67
CA ASN A 16 12.41 5.89 5.31
C ASN A 16 13.57 5.23 4.52
N GLY A 17 13.36 4.95 3.23
CA GLY A 17 14.30 4.23 2.38
C GLY A 17 13.87 2.78 2.15
N ASP A 18 14.63 2.09 1.31
CA ASP A 18 14.33 0.71 0.91
C ASP A 18 14.22 -0.22 2.13
N VAL A 19 13.23 -1.12 2.11
CA VAL A 19 13.09 -2.17 3.13
C VAL A 19 14.13 -3.26 2.90
N LYS A 20 15.36 -2.97 3.34
CA LYS A 20 16.53 -3.83 3.21
C LYS A 20 17.15 -4.13 4.57
N SER A 21 17.71 -5.33 4.70
CA SER A 21 18.55 -5.68 5.85
C SER A 21 19.84 -4.85 5.87
N PRO A 22 20.58 -4.82 6.99
CA PRO A 22 21.93 -4.23 7.03
C PRO A 22 22.90 -4.84 5.99
N GLU A 23 22.63 -6.06 5.53
CA GLU A 23 23.38 -6.78 4.49
C GLU A 23 22.86 -6.52 3.06
N GLY A 24 21.85 -5.67 2.90
CA GLY A 24 21.25 -5.30 1.61
C GLY A 24 20.21 -6.29 1.07
N LYS A 25 19.80 -7.30 1.84
CA LYS A 25 18.77 -8.27 1.42
C LYS A 25 17.38 -7.65 1.45
N ASN A 26 16.53 -7.97 0.47
CA ASN A 26 15.13 -7.55 0.50
C ASN A 26 14.38 -8.26 1.62
N PHE A 27 13.23 -7.71 2.03
CA PHE A 27 12.35 -8.35 3.01
C PHE A 27 12.05 -9.82 2.69
N THR A 28 11.77 -10.13 1.42
CA THR A 28 11.44 -11.49 0.95
C THR A 28 12.62 -12.48 1.00
N ASP A 29 13.83 -11.98 1.19
CA ASP A 29 15.04 -12.81 1.27
C ASP A 29 15.41 -13.17 2.72
N LEU A 30 14.78 -12.53 3.70
CA LEU A 30 15.04 -12.71 5.13
C LEU A 30 14.48 -14.03 5.66
N PRO A 31 15.13 -14.66 6.67
CA PRO A 31 14.62 -15.88 7.32
C PRO A 31 13.19 -15.72 7.85
N VAL A 32 12.89 -14.61 8.51
CA VAL A 32 11.55 -14.35 9.08
C VAL A 32 10.43 -14.42 8.03
N TYR A 33 10.69 -13.94 6.81
CA TYR A 33 9.73 -14.05 5.71
C TYR A 33 9.62 -15.51 5.24
N LYS A 34 10.76 -16.18 5.02
CA LYS A 34 10.81 -17.56 4.51
C LYS A 34 10.12 -18.54 5.47
N ASP A 35 10.39 -18.40 6.77
CA ASP A 35 9.86 -19.27 7.82
C ASP A 35 8.34 -19.10 8.02
N ASN A 36 7.79 -17.94 7.65
CA ASN A 36 6.37 -17.61 7.81
C ASN A 36 5.63 -17.42 6.48
N LYS A 37 6.25 -17.78 5.35
CA LYS A 37 5.72 -17.50 4.00
C LYS A 37 4.32 -18.07 3.79
N ASN A 38 4.02 -19.21 4.41
CA ASN A 38 2.70 -19.86 4.34
C ASN A 38 1.57 -19.05 5.00
N LYS A 39 1.89 -18.12 5.92
CA LYS A 39 0.91 -17.24 6.58
C LYS A 39 0.79 -15.88 5.90
N ILE A 40 1.77 -15.51 5.06
CA ILE A 40 1.76 -14.22 4.37
C ILE A 40 0.94 -14.35 3.09
N ILE A 41 -0.27 -13.80 3.13
CA ILE A 41 -1.23 -13.87 2.02
C ILE A 41 -1.04 -12.75 1.00
N GLY A 42 -0.17 -11.78 1.28
CA GLY A 42 0.22 -10.76 0.33
C GLY A 42 1.13 -9.69 0.92
N ILE A 43 1.74 -8.90 0.05
CA ILE A 43 2.58 -7.75 0.40
C ILE A 43 2.03 -6.53 -0.33
N VAL A 44 1.72 -5.47 0.42
CA VAL A 44 1.32 -4.16 -0.10
C VAL A 44 2.50 -3.22 0.03
N SER A 45 3.02 -2.76 -1.11
CA SER A 45 4.16 -1.85 -1.18
C SER A 45 3.70 -0.41 -1.33
N LEU A 46 4.21 0.45 -0.46
CA LEU A 46 4.17 1.90 -0.57
C LEU A 46 5.56 2.37 -1.02
N PRO A 47 5.80 2.43 -2.34
CA PRO A 47 7.12 2.72 -2.87
C PRO A 47 7.52 4.16 -2.56
N ARG A 48 8.82 4.41 -2.49
CA ARG A 48 9.33 5.77 -2.36
C ARG A 48 9.01 6.55 -3.63
N ARG A 49 8.16 7.56 -3.50
CA ARG A 49 7.85 8.50 -4.59
C ARG A 49 8.66 9.78 -4.44
N ASN A 50 8.73 10.57 -5.51
CA ASN A 50 9.39 11.87 -5.47
C ASN A 50 8.80 12.73 -4.32
N PRO A 51 9.60 13.05 -3.28
CA PRO A 51 9.10 13.69 -2.07
C PRO A 51 8.62 15.13 -2.32
N ASP A 52 9.20 15.83 -3.30
CA ASP A 52 8.85 17.20 -3.64
C ASP A 52 7.53 17.34 -4.40
N THR A 53 6.94 16.22 -4.85
CA THR A 53 5.66 16.19 -5.59
C THR A 53 4.65 15.29 -4.90
N PHE A 54 4.68 13.98 -5.17
CA PHE A 54 3.78 13.00 -4.58
C PHE A 54 3.82 13.02 -3.06
N GLY A 55 5.02 13.15 -2.46
CA GLY A 55 5.18 13.22 -1.01
C GLY A 55 4.41 14.40 -0.40
N LYS A 56 4.63 15.61 -0.92
CA LYS A 56 3.92 16.82 -0.48
C LYS A 56 2.41 16.73 -0.67
N ASP A 57 1.95 16.16 -1.79
CA ASP A 57 0.52 16.01 -2.04
C ASP A 57 -0.15 15.04 -1.06
N ILE A 58 0.47 13.88 -0.81
CA ILE A 58 -0.02 12.91 0.17
C ILE A 58 -0.04 13.54 1.57
N GLN A 59 1.03 14.26 1.94
CA GLN A 59 1.10 14.96 3.22
C GLN A 59 0.02 16.03 3.36
N ALA A 60 -0.24 16.82 2.32
CA ALA A 60 -1.27 17.84 2.34
C ALA A 60 -2.67 17.23 2.52
N MET A 61 -2.96 16.14 1.80
CA MET A 61 -4.21 15.39 1.93
C MET A 61 -4.40 14.81 3.33
N THR A 62 -3.38 14.12 3.86
CA THR A 62 -3.49 13.47 5.18
C THR A 62 -3.51 14.48 6.33
N ALA A 63 -2.76 15.58 6.23
CA ALA A 63 -2.80 16.66 7.23
C ALA A 63 -4.17 17.35 7.28
N ALA A 64 -4.91 17.36 6.16
CA ALA A 64 -6.28 17.85 6.08
C ALA A 64 -7.35 16.81 6.49
N ASN A 65 -6.94 15.60 6.90
CA ASN A 65 -7.82 14.46 7.21
C ASN A 65 -8.77 14.07 6.06
N LEU A 66 -8.31 14.22 4.82
CA LEU A 66 -9.12 13.92 3.63
C LEU A 66 -8.83 12.51 3.12
N THR A 67 -9.88 11.85 2.63
CA THR A 67 -9.78 10.69 1.76
C THR A 67 -9.33 11.10 0.36
N PHE A 68 -8.89 10.13 -0.45
CA PHE A 68 -8.56 10.38 -1.86
C PHE A 68 -9.73 11.02 -2.63
N ASN A 69 -10.96 10.57 -2.39
CA ASN A 69 -12.15 11.07 -3.08
C ASN A 69 -12.46 12.53 -2.67
N GLU A 70 -12.32 12.86 -1.38
CA GLU A 70 -12.53 14.23 -0.90
C GLU A 70 -11.47 15.19 -1.42
N ALA A 71 -10.20 14.77 -1.44
CA ALA A 71 -9.12 15.57 -2.03
C ALA A 71 -9.31 15.76 -3.55
N ASP A 72 -9.89 14.77 -4.23
CA ASP A 72 -10.18 14.86 -5.65
C ASP A 72 -11.34 15.82 -5.98
N ALA A 73 -12.33 15.90 -5.08
CA ALA A 73 -13.46 16.83 -5.21
C ALA A 73 -13.14 18.25 -4.69
N SER A 74 -12.11 18.39 -3.85
CA SER A 74 -11.78 19.67 -3.23
C SER A 74 -11.19 20.68 -4.22
N PRO A 75 -11.64 21.96 -4.18
CA PRO A 75 -11.04 23.04 -4.95
C PRO A 75 -9.64 23.43 -4.43
N ASP A 76 -9.28 23.04 -3.20
CA ASP A 76 -8.00 23.39 -2.58
C ASP A 76 -6.82 22.63 -3.19
N PHE A 77 -7.09 21.55 -3.92
CA PHE A 77 -6.08 20.75 -4.61
C PHE A 77 -6.04 21.12 -6.09
N GLY A 78 -4.86 21.47 -6.61
CA GLY A 78 -4.67 21.75 -8.03
C GLY A 78 -4.83 20.50 -8.91
N ILE A 79 -5.05 20.70 -10.22
CA ILE A 79 -5.23 19.61 -11.20
C ILE A 79 -4.10 18.57 -11.13
N MET A 80 -2.85 19.04 -11.08
CA MET A 80 -1.68 18.16 -11.04
C MET A 80 -1.57 17.37 -9.74
N THR A 81 -1.90 18.01 -8.61
CA THR A 81 -1.92 17.34 -7.31
C THR A 81 -2.99 16.26 -7.28
N ARG A 82 -4.21 16.55 -7.73
CA ARG A 82 -5.27 15.54 -7.87
C ARG A 82 -4.84 14.38 -8.75
N GLN A 83 -4.22 14.65 -9.90
CA GLN A 83 -3.73 13.58 -10.78
C GLN A 83 -2.67 12.69 -10.11
N ARG A 84 -1.76 13.28 -9.33
CA ARG A 84 -0.75 12.51 -8.59
C ARG A 84 -1.38 11.69 -7.47
N LEU A 85 -2.35 12.22 -6.73
CA LEU A 85 -3.12 11.49 -5.73
C LEU A 85 -3.92 10.33 -6.33
N ARG A 86 -4.58 10.52 -7.49
CA ARG A 86 -5.25 9.45 -8.22
C ARG A 86 -4.30 8.33 -8.64
N THR A 87 -3.08 8.67 -9.05
CA THR A 87 -2.06 7.67 -9.36
C THR A 87 -1.67 6.86 -8.12
N VAL A 88 -1.45 7.53 -6.98
CA VAL A 88 -1.19 6.85 -5.70
C VAL A 88 -2.34 5.91 -5.32
N GLN A 89 -3.58 6.40 -5.40
CA GLN A 89 -4.78 5.62 -5.11
C GLN A 89 -4.89 4.38 -6.02
N ARG A 90 -4.71 4.56 -7.33
CA ARG A 90 -4.79 3.47 -8.31
C ARG A 90 -3.76 2.39 -8.02
N ASP A 91 -2.51 2.78 -7.79
CA ASP A 91 -1.41 1.85 -7.56
C ASP A 91 -1.60 1.07 -6.24
N LEU A 92 -2.11 1.73 -5.19
CA LEU A 92 -2.43 1.09 -3.92
C LEU A 92 -3.61 0.12 -4.06
N PHE A 93 -4.69 0.56 -4.69
CA PHE A 93 -5.92 -0.23 -4.78
C PHE A 93 -5.76 -1.43 -5.73
N ALA A 94 -4.93 -1.31 -6.76
CA ALA A 94 -4.56 -2.44 -7.62
C ALA A 94 -3.88 -3.55 -6.83
N GLN A 95 -2.99 -3.22 -5.89
CA GLN A 95 -2.35 -4.20 -5.01
C GLN A 95 -3.37 -4.84 -4.05
N LEU A 96 -4.22 -4.01 -3.43
CA LEU A 96 -5.25 -4.49 -2.51
C LEU A 96 -6.25 -5.43 -3.19
N LYS A 97 -6.66 -5.15 -4.45
CA LYS A 97 -7.58 -5.99 -5.22
C LYS A 97 -7.04 -7.40 -5.47
N ASN A 98 -5.72 -7.56 -5.55
CA ASN A 98 -5.06 -8.85 -5.81
C ASN A 98 -4.87 -9.70 -4.54
N LEU A 99 -5.19 -9.18 -3.35
CA LEU A 99 -5.10 -9.95 -2.11
C LEU A 99 -6.17 -11.04 -2.07
N PRO A 100 -5.86 -12.26 -1.60
CA PRO A 100 -6.81 -13.36 -1.50
C PRO A 100 -7.71 -13.22 -0.25
N ILE A 101 -8.19 -12.01 0.04
CA ILE A 101 -9.07 -11.70 1.17
C ILE A 101 -10.54 -11.83 0.75
N TRP A 102 -11.41 -12.16 1.70
CA TRP A 102 -12.83 -12.42 1.47
C TRP A 102 -13.55 -11.35 0.63
N VAL A 103 -13.30 -10.06 0.89
CA VAL A 103 -13.94 -8.97 0.14
C VAL A 103 -13.60 -8.97 -1.36
N ASN A 104 -12.43 -9.46 -1.75
CA ASN A 104 -12.05 -9.56 -3.16
C ASN A 104 -12.64 -10.80 -3.84
N GLN A 105 -12.93 -11.85 -3.07
CA GLN A 105 -13.52 -13.10 -3.57
C GLN A 105 -15.00 -12.93 -3.93
N GLN A 106 -15.72 -12.02 -3.25
CA GLN A 106 -17.11 -11.71 -3.58
C GLN A 106 -17.27 -11.00 -4.94
N ASN A 107 -16.30 -10.17 -5.30
CA ASN A 107 -16.33 -9.38 -6.54
C ASN A 107 -15.91 -10.17 -7.79
N GLY A 108 -15.36 -11.39 -7.62
CA GLY A 108 -15.00 -12.28 -8.74
C GLY A 108 -16.16 -13.06 -9.34
N ALA A 109 -17.38 -12.96 -8.77
CA ALA A 109 -18.56 -13.70 -9.20
C ALA A 109 -19.57 -12.86 -10.03
N VAL A 110 -19.23 -11.61 -10.38
CA VAL A 110 -20.16 -10.68 -11.05
C VAL A 110 -19.76 -10.37 -12.50
N ASP A 111 -18.61 -10.88 -12.97
CA ASP A 111 -18.08 -10.64 -14.31
C ASP A 111 -17.97 -11.94 -15.15
N GLU A 112 -18.96 -12.84 -15.06
CA GLU A 112 -19.25 -13.90 -16.06
C GLU A 112 -20.64 -13.74 -16.67
#